data_AF-A0A3C0REE1-F1
#
_entry.id   AF-A0A3C0REE1-F1
#
_cell.length_a   1.000
_cell.length_b   1.000
_cell.length_c   1.000
_cell.angle_alpha   90.00
_cell.angle_beta   90.00
_cell.angle_gamma   90.00
#
_symmetry.space_group_name_H-M   'P 1'
#
loop_
_entity.id
_entity.type
_entity.pdbx_description
1 polymer ?
#
loop_
_entity_poly.entity_id
_entity_poly.type
_entity_poly.pdbx_seq_one_letter_code
_entity_poly.pdbx_strand_id
1 'polypeptide(L)'
;MRILEGGKKIVSKEANFYDKELLSAITGEAQKLGRYLQHVLGKMKIKTGDAFLVWRLRELAAQGNIELSGDWNKGWKEIQLKTASAPAATPSAE
;
A
#
# COMPACT_ATOMS: atom_id res chain seq x y z
N MET A 1 -13.33 23.07 18.96
CA MET A 1 -13.85 22.08 19.92
C MET A 1 -15.04 21.36 19.29
N ARG A 2 -14.88 20.08 18.94
CA ARG A 2 -15.99 19.20 18.52
C ARG A 2 -15.58 17.76 18.86
N ILE A 3 -16.22 17.24 19.90
CA ILE A 3 -15.95 15.96 20.56
C ILE A 3 -16.91 14.94 19.96
N LEU A 4 -16.38 13.82 19.46
CA LEU A 4 -17.16 12.66 19.04
C LEU A 4 -16.75 11.49 19.94
N GLU A 5 -17.51 11.28 21.01
CA GLU A 5 -17.51 10.08 21.85
C GLU A 5 -18.38 9.01 21.17
N GLY A 6 -17.80 7.88 20.77
CA GLY A 6 -18.55 6.82 20.10
C GLY A 6 -17.72 5.65 19.58
N GLY A 7 -17.17 4.83 20.50
CA GLY A 7 -17.25 3.38 20.35
C GLY A 7 -16.40 2.64 19.31
N LYS A 8 -15.38 3.25 18.72
CA LYS A 8 -14.27 2.49 18.12
C LYS A 8 -13.00 3.16 18.57
N LYS A 9 -12.17 2.46 19.35
CA LYS A 9 -10.75 2.78 19.44
C LYS A 9 -10.25 2.72 17.99
N ILE A 10 -10.33 3.83 17.27
CA ILE A 10 -9.43 4.08 16.16
C ILE A 10 -8.11 4.11 16.90
N VAL A 11 -7.44 2.96 16.91
CA VAL A 11 -6.03 2.92 17.19
C VAL A 11 -5.47 3.76 16.05
N SER A 12 -5.35 5.06 16.29
CA SER A 12 -4.71 6.02 15.40
C SER A 12 -3.22 5.72 15.42
N LYS A 13 -2.88 4.53 14.92
CA LYS A 13 -1.54 4.24 14.48
C LYS A 13 -1.35 5.13 13.27
N GLU A 14 -0.25 5.86 13.31
CA GLU A 14 0.14 6.72 12.20
C GLU A 14 0.13 5.91 10.92
N ALA A 15 -0.21 6.55 9.80
CA ALA A 15 -0.23 5.91 8.50
C ALA A 15 1.12 5.23 8.18
N ASN A 16 2.22 5.79 8.72
CA ASN A 16 3.59 5.29 8.69
C ASN A 16 3.86 4.00 9.47
N PHE A 17 2.93 3.56 10.33
CA PHE A 17 3.09 2.36 11.16
C PHE A 17 3.34 1.12 10.30
N TYR A 18 2.74 1.07 9.11
CA TYR A 18 2.81 -0.08 8.22
C TYR A 18 3.90 0.05 7.15
N ASP A 19 4.47 1.24 6.93
CA ASP A 19 5.43 1.48 5.85
C ASP A 19 6.66 0.58 5.97
N LYS A 20 7.19 0.39 7.18
CA LYS A 20 8.32 -0.54 7.41
C LYS A 20 7.99 -1.98 7.05
N GLU A 21 6.83 -2.47 7.47
CA GLU A 21 6.38 -3.83 7.17
C GLU A 21 6.08 -4.01 5.68
N LEU A 22 5.45 -3.00 5.07
CA LEU A 22 5.15 -3.00 3.65
C LEU A 22 6.45 -3.06 2.85
N LEU A 23 7.37 -2.13 3.05
CA LEU A 23 8.65 -2.09 2.35
C LEU A 23 9.48 -3.35 2.57
N SER A 24 9.51 -3.89 3.80
CA SER A 24 10.21 -5.14 4.13
C SER A 24 9.62 -6.37 3.41
N ALA A 25 8.31 -6.36 3.15
CA ALA A 25 7.64 -7.44 2.44
C ALA A 25 7.73 -7.33 0.90
N ILE A 26 8.16 -6.18 0.36
CA ILE A 26 8.28 -5.99 -1.09
C ILE A 26 9.60 -6.61 -1.56
N THR A 27 9.49 -7.48 -2.55
CA THR A 27 10.64 -8.05 -3.24
C THR A 27 11.10 -7.13 -4.36
N GLY A 28 12.39 -7.22 -4.73
CA GLY A 28 12.92 -6.51 -5.89
C GLY A 28 12.29 -6.92 -7.24
N GLU A 29 11.57 -8.03 -7.25
CA GLU A 29 10.84 -8.54 -8.41
C GLU A 29 9.38 -8.08 -8.41
N ALA A 30 8.82 -7.84 -9.61
CA ALA A 30 7.44 -7.42 -9.80
C ALA A 30 6.45 -8.53 -9.41
N GLN A 31 5.64 -8.29 -8.39
CA GLN A 31 4.66 -9.23 -7.86
C GLN A 31 3.24 -8.66 -7.92
N LYS A 32 2.23 -9.52 -8.09
CA LYS A 32 0.83 -9.07 -8.11
C LYS A 32 0.39 -8.53 -6.75
N LEU A 33 -0.23 -7.35 -6.76
CA LEU A 33 -0.75 -6.63 -5.60
C LEU A 33 -1.73 -7.47 -4.77
N GLY A 34 -2.63 -8.20 -5.43
CA GLY A 34 -3.55 -9.09 -4.72
C GLY A 34 -2.84 -10.17 -3.89
N ARG A 35 -1.81 -10.80 -4.45
CA ARG A 35 -1.03 -11.85 -3.75
C ARG A 35 -0.18 -11.26 -2.63
N TYR A 36 0.44 -10.12 -2.89
CA TYR A 36 1.21 -9.38 -1.90
C TYR A 36 0.35 -8.98 -0.70
N LEU A 37 -0.84 -8.42 -0.93
CA LEU A 37 -1.74 -8.01 0.14
C LEU A 37 -2.18 -9.20 1.00
N GLN A 38 -2.49 -10.35 0.39
CA GLN A 38 -2.78 -11.57 1.15
C GLN A 38 -1.60 -12.03 2.01
N HIS A 39 -0.38 -11.98 1.46
CA HIS A 39 0.83 -12.34 2.20
C HIS A 39 1.12 -11.38 3.37
N VAL A 40 0.99 -10.08 3.14
CA VAL A 40 1.20 -9.03 4.15
C VAL A 40 0.12 -9.08 5.24
N LEU A 41 -1.16 -9.17 4.86
CA LEU A 41 -2.26 -9.27 5.82
C LEU A 41 -2.17 -10.55 6.69
N GLY A 42 -1.61 -11.64 6.15
CA GLY A 42 -1.34 -12.86 6.89
C GLY A 42 -0.24 -12.69 7.95
N LYS A 43 0.74 -11.82 7.71
CA LYS A 43 1.85 -11.52 8.64
C LYS A 43 1.53 -10.40 9.63
N MET A 44 0.64 -9.47 9.27
CA MET A 44 0.31 -8.33 10.10
C MET A 44 -0.46 -8.74 11.36
N LYS A 45 0.11 -8.40 12.52
CA LYS A 45 -0.53 -8.61 13.83
C LYS A 45 -1.78 -7.75 14.02
N ILE A 46 -1.86 -6.62 13.31
CA ILE A 46 -3.00 -5.70 13.31
C ILE A 46 -3.60 -5.73 11.93
N LYS A 47 -4.73 -6.42 11.81
CA LYS A 47 -5.47 -6.49 10.55
C LYS A 47 -6.05 -5.12 10.23
N THR A 48 -5.72 -4.63 9.04
CA THR A 48 -6.32 -3.43 8.44
C THR A 48 -7.03 -3.82 7.14
N GLY A 49 -7.79 -2.90 6.56
CA GLY A 49 -8.47 -3.14 5.29
C GLY A 49 -7.49 -3.19 4.12
N ASP A 50 -7.75 -4.06 3.15
CA ASP A 50 -7.01 -4.11 1.87
C ASP A 50 -7.05 -2.75 1.15
N ALA A 51 -8.20 -2.09 1.09
CA ALA A 51 -8.34 -0.74 0.53
C ALA A 51 -7.39 0.30 1.16
N PHE A 52 -7.16 0.22 2.48
CA PHE A 52 -6.21 1.11 3.17
C PHE A 52 -4.77 0.82 2.77
N LEU A 53 -4.37 -0.46 2.69
CA LEU A 53 -3.03 -0.83 2.25
C LEU A 53 -2.78 -0.45 0.78
N VAL A 54 -3.77 -0.62 -0.09
CA VAL A 54 -3.70 -0.16 -1.49
C VAL A 54 -3.48 1.34 -1.54
N TRP A 55 -4.21 2.12 -0.74
CA TRP A 55 -4.00 3.57 -0.63
C TRP A 55 -2.58 3.90 -0.13
N ARG A 56 -2.10 3.25 0.94
CA ARG A 56 -0.72 3.46 1.44
C ARG A 56 0.36 3.10 0.43
N LEU A 57 0.18 2.04 -0.35
CA LEU A 57 1.10 1.66 -1.42
C LEU A 57 1.12 2.71 -2.53
N ARG A 58 -0.02 3.33 -2.87
CA ARG A 58 -0.06 4.46 -3.80
C ARG A 58 0.70 5.67 -3.28
N GLU A 59 0.56 5.98 -1.99
CA GLU A 59 1.35 7.05 -1.35
C GLU A 59 2.85 6.74 -1.40
N LEU A 60 3.25 5.51 -1.05
CA LEU A 60 4.65 5.07 -1.14
C LEU A 60 5.20 5.13 -2.56
N ALA A 61 4.36 4.84 -3.55
CA ALA A 61 4.72 4.96 -4.96
C ALA A 61 4.88 6.42 -5.39
N ALA A 62 3.99 7.30 -4.95
CA ALA A 62 4.09 8.74 -5.17
C ALA A 62 5.33 9.36 -4.51
N GLN A 63 5.77 8.79 -3.38
CA GLN A 63 7.03 9.15 -2.71
C GLN A 63 8.28 8.55 -3.38
N GLY A 64 8.12 7.70 -4.39
CA GLY A 64 9.24 7.05 -5.11
C GLY A 64 9.92 5.91 -4.35
N ASN A 65 9.28 5.37 -3.30
CA ASN A 65 9.83 4.20 -2.58
C ASN A 65 9.53 2.88 -3.31
N ILE A 66 8.42 2.82 -4.05
CA ILE A 66 7.96 1.62 -4.76
C ILE A 66 7.42 2.02 -6.13
N GLU A 67 7.28 1.05 -7.02
CA GLU A 67 6.63 1.26 -8.31
C GLU A 67 5.39 0.38 -8.41
N LEU A 68 4.28 0.98 -8.84
CA LEU A 68 3.03 0.29 -9.16
C LEU A 68 2.84 0.33 -10.67
N SER A 69 2.70 -0.84 -11.29
CA SER A 69 2.52 -0.98 -12.73
C SER A 69 1.34 -1.88 -13.02
N GLY A 70 0.46 -1.48 -13.94
CA GLY A 70 -0.69 -2.28 -14.34
C GLY A 70 -1.91 -1.42 -14.64
N ASP A 71 -3.00 -2.09 -14.98
CA ASP A 71 -4.23 -1.44 -15.42
C ASP A 71 -5.27 -1.38 -14.30
N TRP A 72 -5.46 -0.18 -13.74
CA TRP A 72 -6.42 0.04 -12.65
C TRP A 72 -7.87 -0.15 -13.09
N ASN A 73 -8.19 -0.06 -14.39
CA ASN A 73 -9.54 -0.33 -14.90
C ASN A 73 -9.92 -1.81 -14.81
N LYS A 74 -8.93 -2.71 -14.95
CA LYS A 74 -9.14 -4.16 -14.77
C LYS A 74 -9.20 -4.57 -13.30
N GLY A 75 -8.90 -3.63 -12.39
CA GLY A 75 -8.95 -3.80 -10.95
C GLY A 75 -7.57 -4.05 -10.33
N TRP A 76 -7.47 -3.70 -9.04
CA TRP A 76 -6.26 -3.78 -8.22
C TRP A 76 -5.55 -5.14 -8.20
N LYS A 77 -6.22 -6.23 -8.58
CA LYS A 77 -5.62 -7.58 -8.64
C LYS A 77 -4.61 -7.76 -9.77
N GLU A 78 -4.75 -6.98 -10.84
CA GLU A 78 -3.86 -6.99 -12.01
C GLU A 78 -2.64 -6.08 -11.82
N ILE A 79 -2.70 -5.20 -10.83
CA ILE A 79 -1.59 -4.30 -10.48
C ILE A 79 -0.43 -5.13 -9.97
N GLN A 80 0.76 -4.80 -10.45
CA GLN A 80 2.02 -5.31 -9.97
C GLN A 80 2.72 -4.25 -9.13
N LEU A 81 3.41 -4.69 -8.11
CA LEU A 81 4.29 -3.85 -7.30
C LEU A 81 5.72 -4.38 -7.32
N LYS A 82 6.69 -3.49 -7.24
CA LYS A 82 8.11 -3.79 -7.05
C LYS A 82 8.77 -2.70 -6.19
N THR A 83 9.91 -3.00 -5.58
CA THR A 83 10.73 -1.94 -4.96
C THR A 83 11.15 -0.94 -6.02
N ALA A 84 11.19 0.35 -5.70
CA ALA A 84 11.74 1.33 -6.62
C ALA A 84 13.25 1.08 -6.78
N SER A 85 13.65 0.60 -7.95
CA SER A 85 15.05 0.44 -8.32
C SER A 85 15.43 1.64 -9.18
N ALA A 86 15.60 2.81 -8.55
CA ALA A 86 15.90 4.08 -9.20
C ALA A 86 14.77 4.62 -10.13
N PRO A 87 14.75 5.93 -10.45
CA PRO A 87 13.54 6.64 -10.87
C PRO A 87 13.24 6.37 -12.34
N ALA A 88 12.28 5.49 -12.61
CA ALA A 88 11.77 5.31 -13.96
C ALA A 88 10.24 5.43 -13.99
N ALA A 89 9.81 6.50 -14.66
CA ALA A 89 8.53 6.66 -15.35
C ALA A 89 7.26 6.93 -14.51
N THR A 90 7.06 8.23 -14.23
CA THR A 90 5.78 8.89 -14.52
C THR A 90 5.27 8.49 -15.91
N PRO A 91 3.96 8.25 -16.04
CA PRO A 91 3.23 9.10 -16.96
C PRO A 91 2.11 9.85 -16.24
N SER A 92 2.19 11.18 -16.36
CA SER A 92 1.14 12.15 -16.12
C SER A 92 -0.24 11.67 -16.60
N ALA A 93 -1.27 12.02 -15.85
CA ALA A 93 -2.62 12.16 -16.39
C ALA A 93 -3.18 13.50 -15.88
N GLU A 94 -3.12 14.46 -16.80
CA GLU A 94 -3.93 15.68 -17.02
C GLU A 94 -4.56 16.43 -15.84
#